data_AF-A0A0V0QJG5-F1
#
_entry.id   AF-A0A0V0QJG5-F1
#
_cell.length_a   1.000
_cell.length_b   1.000
_cell.length_c   1.000
_cell.angle_alpha   90.00
_cell.angle_beta   90.00
_cell.angle_gamma   90.00
#
_symmetry.space_group_name_H-M   'P 1'
#
loop_
_entity.id
_entity.type
_entity.pdbx_description
1 polymer ?
#
loop_
_entity_poly.entity_id
_entity_poly.type
_entity_poly.pdbx_seq_one_letter_code
_entity_poly.pdbx_strand_id
1 'polypeptide(L)'
;MEEKQDYIYQKQANEFGSVQNGSYFFWRTEVLMNEYLVGIKKQNQIEKEITEQFKIKNVKGNKLKEFYEKRQEMDKQLLNVQFPTLSYCNNYLSVLALRIFEMQGYLEKIQNFSSEKMYNIIKQIQHSYFIIPYHNFAHGFLVMHLTFSVPYQSQQFMQFIKDDEQFITLFAALSHDLGHEGVNNSYYNKFNLELSLKYMGNAVLENMHASKMFKILKKNPELDIFELMSGGDVQKSNKYKKLFVKIVIKLYNIFLLFYFKNYVINIQFFYLIKDSSY
;
A
#
# COMPACT_ATOMS: atom_id res chain seq x y z
N MET A 1 -8.22 0.51 24.19
CA MET A 1 -7.85 0.87 22.79
C MET A 1 -8.68 2.04 22.31
N GLU A 2 -10.00 2.02 22.56
CA GLU A 2 -10.92 3.14 22.27
C GLU A 2 -10.53 4.45 22.98
N GLU A 3 -10.15 4.42 24.27
CA GLU A 3 -9.74 5.63 25.01
C GLU A 3 -8.49 6.33 24.43
N LYS A 4 -7.59 5.58 23.78
CA LYS A 4 -6.40 6.17 23.11
C LYS A 4 -6.77 6.83 21.79
N GLN A 5 -7.77 6.28 21.08
CA GLN A 5 -8.30 6.88 19.86
C GLN A 5 -9.07 8.16 20.18
N ASP A 6 -9.92 8.15 21.20
CA ASP A 6 -10.66 9.35 21.63
C ASP A 6 -9.74 10.47 22.10
N TYR A 7 -8.65 10.14 22.80
CA TYR A 7 -7.63 11.12 23.19
C TYR A 7 -6.93 11.75 21.98
N ILE A 8 -6.62 10.97 20.94
CA ILE A 8 -6.01 11.48 19.70
C ILE A 8 -7.00 12.38 18.94
N TYR A 9 -8.27 11.97 18.85
CA TYR A 9 -9.33 12.78 18.24
C TYR A 9 -9.57 14.11 18.99
N GLN A 10 -9.62 14.09 20.32
CA GLN A 10 -9.79 15.29 21.14
C GLN A 10 -8.59 16.24 21.07
N LYS A 11 -7.35 15.69 21.01
CA LYS A 11 -6.14 16.50 20.88
C LYS A 11 -6.05 17.18 19.51
N GLN A 12 -6.48 16.50 18.44
CA GLN A 12 -6.63 17.11 17.12
C GLN A 12 -7.64 18.26 17.16
N ALA A 13 -8.83 18.07 17.73
CA ALA A 13 -9.84 19.13 17.81
C ALA A 13 -9.37 20.39 18.55
N ASN A 14 -8.58 20.24 19.62
CA ASN A 14 -8.11 21.37 20.43
C ASN A 14 -6.87 22.09 19.84
N GLU A 15 -5.97 21.40 19.13
CA GLU A 15 -4.80 22.04 18.48
C GLU A 15 -5.19 22.81 17.20
N PHE A 16 -6.28 22.41 16.51
CA PHE A 16 -6.80 23.15 15.34
C PHE A 16 -7.64 24.39 15.69
N GLY A 17 -8.00 24.60 16.96
CA GLY A 17 -8.82 25.72 17.42
C GLY A 17 -8.08 27.05 17.66
N SER A 18 -6.76 27.12 17.49
CA SER A 18 -5.98 28.32 17.85
C SER A 18 -5.08 28.90 16.74
N VAL A 19 -5.14 28.37 15.53
CA VAL A 19 -4.43 28.98 14.37
C VAL A 19 -5.37 29.96 13.67
N GLN A 20 -5.49 31.16 14.24
CA GLN A 20 -6.02 32.30 13.49
C GLN A 20 -5.00 32.69 12.42
N ASN A 21 -5.46 32.68 11.16
CA ASN A 21 -4.79 33.05 9.91
C ASN A 21 -4.15 31.89 9.13
N GLY A 22 -4.86 31.46 8.08
CA GLY A 22 -4.36 30.54 7.06
C GLY A 22 -5.37 29.45 6.74
N SER A 23 -6.23 29.72 5.78
CA SER A 23 -7.26 28.85 5.23
C SER A 23 -6.76 27.46 4.83
N TYR A 24 -6.88 26.43 5.67
CA TYR A 24 -6.93 25.02 5.26
C TYR A 24 -7.60 24.15 6.34
N PHE A 25 -8.32 23.12 5.89
CA PHE A 25 -8.92 22.00 6.64
C PHE A 25 -10.30 22.21 7.30
N PHE A 26 -11.33 22.26 6.44
CA PHE A 26 -12.65 21.72 6.75
C PHE A 26 -13.01 20.68 5.68
N TRP A 27 -12.67 19.41 5.90
CA TRP A 27 -13.33 18.30 5.21
C TRP A 27 -14.16 17.50 6.21
N ARG A 28 -15.41 17.96 6.30
CA ARG A 28 -16.65 17.30 6.72
C ARG A 28 -16.55 15.82 7.12
N THR A 29 -16.81 15.57 8.40
CA THR A 29 -17.09 14.27 9.02
C THR A 29 -18.39 13.60 8.53
N GLU A 30 -19.29 14.33 7.87
CA GLU A 30 -20.60 13.79 7.40
C GLU A 30 -20.52 12.97 6.10
N VAL A 31 -19.55 13.25 5.21
CA VAL A 31 -19.38 12.49 3.96
C VAL A 31 -18.90 11.06 4.23
N LEU A 32 -18.01 10.90 5.23
CA LEU A 32 -17.43 9.62 5.64
C LEU A 32 -18.50 8.63 6.16
N MET A 33 -19.54 9.11 6.86
CA MET A 33 -20.59 8.25 7.43
C MET A 33 -21.57 7.69 6.37
N ASN A 34 -21.95 8.49 5.37
CA ASN A 34 -22.83 8.02 4.28
C ASN A 34 -22.09 7.12 3.28
N GLU A 35 -20.82 7.40 3.00
CA GLU A 35 -19.96 6.51 2.20
C GLU A 35 -19.67 5.18 2.93
N TYR A 36 -19.55 5.21 4.26
CA TYR A 36 -19.39 4.02 5.10
C TYR A 36 -20.59 3.06 4.99
N LEU A 37 -21.83 3.56 5.07
CA LEU A 37 -23.04 2.72 4.99
C LEU A 37 -23.31 2.14 3.59
N VAL A 38 -23.04 2.91 2.53
CA VAL A 38 -23.09 2.40 1.14
C VAL A 38 -21.95 1.40 0.88
N GLY A 39 -20.80 1.61 1.51
CA GLY A 39 -19.66 0.70 1.50
C GLY A 39 -19.97 -0.69 2.08
N ILE A 40 -20.72 -0.78 3.17
CA ILE A 40 -21.05 -2.04 3.86
C ILE A 40 -21.89 -3.00 2.99
N LYS A 41 -22.89 -2.50 2.24
CA LYS A 41 -23.70 -3.37 1.35
C LYS A 41 -22.89 -3.91 0.17
N LYS A 42 -21.98 -3.11 -0.40
CA LYS A 42 -21.03 -3.58 -1.43
C LYS A 42 -19.99 -4.56 -0.87
N GLN A 43 -19.57 -4.37 0.38
CA GLN A 43 -18.57 -5.18 1.08
C GLN A 43 -18.97 -6.66 1.19
N ASN A 44 -20.22 -6.98 1.52
CA ASN A 44 -20.69 -8.37 1.62
C ASN A 44 -20.76 -9.10 0.26
N GLN A 45 -21.12 -8.39 -0.81
CA GLN A 45 -21.13 -8.94 -2.16
C GLN A 45 -19.70 -9.22 -2.64
N ILE A 46 -18.79 -8.30 -2.33
CA ILE A 46 -17.36 -8.39 -2.66
C ILE A 46 -16.67 -9.51 -1.88
N GLU A 47 -16.95 -9.68 -0.60
CA GLU A 47 -16.37 -10.76 0.22
C GLU A 47 -16.74 -12.15 -0.29
N LYS A 48 -17.95 -12.29 -0.86
CA LYS A 48 -18.37 -13.50 -1.57
C LYS A 48 -17.58 -13.71 -2.87
N GLU A 49 -17.36 -12.65 -3.65
CA GLU A 49 -16.54 -12.71 -4.87
C GLU A 49 -15.06 -13.03 -4.58
N ILE A 50 -14.49 -12.50 -3.48
CA ILE A 50 -13.15 -12.84 -2.97
C ILE A 50 -13.05 -14.33 -2.64
N THR A 51 -14.05 -14.84 -1.92
CA THR A 51 -14.12 -16.26 -1.54
C THR A 51 -14.24 -17.15 -2.77
N GLU A 52 -14.93 -16.70 -3.82
CA GLU A 52 -15.03 -17.40 -5.10
C GLU A 52 -13.69 -17.36 -5.89
N GLN A 53 -12.92 -16.26 -5.82
CA GLN A 53 -11.61 -16.14 -6.46
C GLN A 53 -10.59 -17.20 -5.99
N PHE A 54 -10.64 -17.63 -4.72
CA PHE A 54 -9.74 -18.69 -4.22
C PHE A 54 -10.25 -20.12 -4.50
N LYS A 55 -11.49 -20.28 -4.99
CA LYS A 55 -12.15 -21.58 -5.19
C LYS A 55 -12.12 -22.11 -6.63
N ILE A 56 -11.38 -21.45 -7.55
CA ILE A 56 -11.36 -21.74 -9.00
C ILE A 56 -11.02 -23.19 -9.36
N LYS A 57 -10.26 -23.91 -8.50
CA LYS A 57 -9.79 -25.27 -8.79
C LYS A 57 -10.91 -26.27 -9.15
N ASN A 58 -12.16 -26.00 -8.79
CA ASN A 58 -13.31 -26.89 -9.04
C ASN A 58 -14.43 -26.26 -9.91
N VAL A 59 -14.22 -25.07 -10.51
CA VAL A 59 -15.24 -24.37 -11.31
C VAL A 59 -15.12 -24.77 -12.78
N LYS A 60 -16.22 -25.21 -13.40
CA LYS A 60 -16.28 -25.64 -14.82
C LYS A 60 -17.35 -24.87 -15.62
N GLY A 61 -17.20 -24.85 -16.94
CA GLY A 61 -18.21 -24.33 -17.87
C GLY A 61 -18.38 -22.80 -17.80
N ASN A 62 -19.60 -22.31 -18.00
CA ASN A 62 -19.92 -20.88 -18.12
C ASN A 62 -19.45 -20.04 -16.91
N LYS A 63 -19.50 -20.59 -15.70
CA LYS A 63 -19.03 -19.90 -14.49
C LYS A 63 -17.53 -19.58 -14.53
N LEU A 64 -16.72 -20.45 -15.15
CA LEU A 64 -15.29 -20.20 -15.32
C LEU A 64 -15.04 -19.09 -16.35
N LYS A 65 -15.85 -19.05 -17.42
CA LYS A 65 -15.80 -17.99 -18.43
C LYS A 65 -16.16 -16.62 -17.84
N GLU A 66 -17.29 -16.53 -17.14
CA GLU A 66 -17.73 -15.30 -16.45
C GLU A 66 -16.67 -14.79 -15.46
N PHE A 67 -16.02 -15.72 -14.75
CA PHE A 67 -14.93 -15.38 -13.83
C PHE A 67 -13.75 -14.69 -14.53
N TYR A 68 -13.29 -15.25 -15.66
CA TYR A 68 -12.19 -14.67 -16.42
C TYR A 68 -12.57 -13.35 -17.09
N GLU A 69 -13.81 -13.22 -17.57
CA GLU A 69 -14.33 -11.96 -18.12
C GLU A 69 -14.35 -10.85 -17.06
N LYS A 70 -14.81 -11.16 -15.84
CA LYS A 70 -14.74 -10.21 -14.70
C LYS A 70 -13.30 -9.79 -14.41
N ARG A 71 -12.34 -10.73 -14.43
CA ARG A 71 -10.92 -10.40 -14.22
C ARG A 71 -10.36 -9.50 -15.31
N GLN A 72 -10.67 -9.77 -16.57
CA GLN A 72 -10.24 -8.90 -17.68
C GLN A 72 -10.80 -7.49 -17.55
N GLU A 73 -12.02 -7.35 -17.04
CA GLU A 73 -12.61 -6.03 -16.78
C GLU A 73 -11.90 -5.32 -15.61
N MET A 74 -11.58 -6.03 -14.52
CA MET A 74 -10.76 -5.48 -13.44
C MET A 74 -9.39 -5.03 -13.95
N ASP A 75 -8.74 -5.82 -14.81
CA ASP A 75 -7.43 -5.48 -15.38
C ASP A 75 -7.48 -4.16 -16.15
N LYS A 76 -8.50 -3.97 -17.00
CA LYS A 76 -8.69 -2.72 -17.75
C LYS A 76 -8.86 -1.53 -16.81
N GLN A 77 -9.61 -1.70 -15.73
CA GLN A 77 -9.83 -0.64 -14.74
C GLN A 77 -8.54 -0.30 -13.98
N LEU A 78 -7.74 -1.30 -13.61
CA LEU A 78 -6.47 -1.12 -12.89
C LEU A 78 -5.33 -0.57 -13.75
N LEU A 79 -5.45 -0.66 -15.08
CA LEU A 79 -4.52 0.01 -16.00
C LEU A 79 -4.87 1.48 -16.21
N ASN A 80 -6.05 1.92 -15.79
CA ASN A 80 -6.45 3.32 -15.88
C ASN A 80 -5.94 4.10 -14.67
N VAL A 81 -5.00 5.03 -14.90
CA VAL A 81 -4.46 5.93 -13.85
C VAL A 81 -5.53 6.74 -13.11
N GLN A 82 -6.70 6.96 -13.73
CA GLN A 82 -7.85 7.67 -13.13
C GLN A 82 -8.79 6.75 -12.34
N PHE A 83 -8.39 5.52 -12.01
CA PHE A 83 -9.20 4.60 -11.22
C PHE A 83 -9.67 5.25 -9.90
N PRO A 84 -10.99 5.25 -9.61
CA PRO A 84 -11.55 5.97 -8.47
C PRO A 84 -11.36 5.20 -7.16
N THR A 85 -10.11 5.12 -6.70
CA THR A 85 -9.68 4.34 -5.52
C THR A 85 -10.55 4.59 -4.29
N LEU A 86 -10.86 5.86 -4.01
CA LEU A 86 -11.60 6.27 -2.81
C LEU A 86 -13.07 5.83 -2.82
N SER A 87 -13.60 5.39 -3.96
CA SER A 87 -14.99 4.92 -4.09
C SER A 87 -15.20 3.47 -3.64
N TYR A 88 -14.15 2.79 -3.16
CA TYR A 88 -14.18 1.37 -2.80
C TYR A 88 -13.77 1.13 -1.35
N CYS A 89 -14.36 0.11 -0.72
CA CYS A 89 -14.01 -0.29 0.64
C CYS A 89 -12.68 -1.05 0.69
N ASN A 90 -12.02 -1.02 1.85
CA ASN A 90 -10.70 -1.64 2.07
C ASN A 90 -10.67 -3.15 1.73
N ASN A 91 -11.77 -3.87 1.94
CA ASN A 91 -11.85 -5.28 1.57
C ASN A 91 -11.74 -5.48 0.05
N TYR A 92 -12.41 -4.64 -0.76
CA TYR A 92 -12.29 -4.69 -2.22
C TYR A 92 -10.92 -4.24 -2.70
N LEU A 93 -10.38 -3.17 -2.11
CA LEU A 93 -9.03 -2.70 -2.42
C LEU A 93 -7.97 -3.78 -2.18
N SER A 94 -8.15 -4.64 -1.18
CA SER A 94 -7.26 -5.80 -0.97
C SER A 94 -7.32 -6.82 -2.11
N VAL A 95 -8.48 -7.01 -2.74
CA VAL A 95 -8.66 -7.88 -3.92
C VAL A 95 -7.96 -7.30 -5.12
N LEU A 96 -8.14 -5.99 -5.33
CA LEU A 96 -7.51 -5.28 -6.41
C LEU A 96 -5.99 -5.27 -6.24
N ALA A 97 -5.49 -5.16 -4.99
CA ALA A 97 -4.06 -5.24 -4.70
C ALA A 97 -3.52 -6.62 -5.07
N LEU A 98 -4.22 -7.69 -4.69
CA LEU A 98 -3.86 -9.05 -5.11
C LEU A 98 -3.87 -9.16 -6.63
N ARG A 99 -4.89 -8.61 -7.31
CA ARG A 99 -4.99 -8.65 -8.76
C ARG A 99 -3.80 -7.95 -9.41
N ILE A 100 -3.36 -6.80 -8.91
CA ILE A 100 -2.15 -6.12 -9.39
C ILE A 100 -0.93 -7.04 -9.28
N PHE A 101 -0.73 -7.74 -8.15
CA PHE A 101 0.40 -8.67 -8.00
C PHE A 101 0.32 -9.87 -8.96
N GLU A 102 -0.88 -10.38 -9.22
CA GLU A 102 -1.06 -11.45 -10.21
C GLU A 102 -0.82 -10.97 -11.63
N MET A 103 -1.22 -9.74 -11.98
CA MET A 103 -0.98 -9.16 -13.30
C MET A 103 0.52 -9.01 -13.61
N GLN A 104 1.37 -8.88 -12.58
CA GLN A 104 2.83 -8.89 -12.75
C GLN A 104 3.40 -10.26 -13.14
N GLY A 105 2.65 -11.36 -12.92
CA GLY A 105 3.11 -12.73 -13.17
C GLY A 105 4.25 -13.22 -12.28
N TYR A 106 4.85 -12.36 -11.46
CA TYR A 106 6.00 -12.72 -10.62
C TYR A 106 5.63 -13.69 -9.49
N LEU A 107 4.39 -13.66 -8.99
CA LEU A 107 3.90 -14.57 -7.96
C LEU A 107 4.10 -16.05 -8.33
N GLU A 108 3.87 -16.41 -9.59
CA GLU A 108 3.97 -17.78 -10.09
C GLU A 108 5.41 -18.29 -10.14
N LYS A 109 6.40 -17.38 -10.10
CA LYS A 109 7.84 -17.70 -10.09
C LYS A 109 8.36 -18.02 -8.69
N ILE A 110 7.61 -17.68 -7.64
CA ILE A 110 8.02 -17.89 -6.25
C ILE A 110 7.61 -19.29 -5.81
N GLN A 111 8.58 -20.14 -5.50
CA GLN A 111 8.31 -21.50 -5.04
C GLN A 111 7.51 -21.51 -3.73
N ASN A 112 6.52 -22.39 -3.62
CA ASN A 112 5.67 -22.56 -2.44
C ASN A 112 4.91 -21.30 -1.99
N PHE A 113 4.66 -20.38 -2.92
CA PHE A 113 3.88 -19.16 -2.69
C PHE A 113 2.62 -19.14 -3.56
N SER A 114 1.49 -18.80 -2.96
CA SER A 114 0.17 -18.81 -3.62
C SER A 114 -0.48 -17.44 -3.53
N SER A 115 -1.45 -17.17 -4.42
CA SER A 115 -2.30 -15.97 -4.31
C SER A 115 -2.98 -15.86 -2.95
N GLU A 116 -3.32 -16.98 -2.31
CA GLU A 116 -3.89 -17.02 -0.96
C GLU A 116 -2.91 -16.50 0.10
N LYS A 117 -1.65 -16.97 0.07
CA LYS A 117 -0.60 -16.44 0.96
C LYS A 117 -0.37 -14.95 0.72
N MET A 118 -0.35 -14.52 -0.54
CA MET A 118 -0.22 -13.09 -0.87
C MET A 118 -1.40 -12.27 -0.34
N TYR A 119 -2.63 -12.78 -0.49
CA TYR A 119 -3.82 -12.14 0.05
C TYR A 119 -3.79 -12.04 1.58
N ASN A 120 -3.31 -13.08 2.27
CA ASN A 120 -3.14 -13.05 3.72
C ASN A 120 -2.15 -11.96 4.15
N ILE A 121 -1.05 -11.78 3.41
CA ILE A 121 -0.11 -10.67 3.64
C ILE A 121 -0.81 -9.32 3.43
N ILE A 122 -1.57 -9.15 2.34
CA ILE A 122 -2.32 -7.92 2.06
C ILE A 122 -3.32 -7.62 3.19
N LYS A 123 -4.01 -8.64 3.73
CA LYS A 123 -4.91 -8.48 4.87
C LYS A 123 -4.17 -8.03 6.14
N GLN A 124 -2.97 -8.55 6.40
CA GLN A 124 -2.14 -8.10 7.52
C GLN A 124 -1.67 -6.65 7.34
N ILE A 125 -1.35 -6.24 6.10
CA ILE A 125 -1.06 -4.85 5.74
C ILE A 125 -2.30 -3.98 5.98
N GLN A 126 -3.47 -4.34 5.44
CA GLN A 126 -4.73 -3.63 5.63
C GLN A 126 -5.03 -3.39 7.12
N HIS A 127 -4.94 -4.43 7.95
CA HIS A 127 -5.22 -4.33 9.39
C HIS A 127 -4.17 -3.51 10.16
N SER A 128 -3.02 -3.25 9.56
CA SER A 128 -1.94 -2.47 10.16
C SER A 128 -2.02 -0.96 9.88
N TYR A 129 -2.91 -0.55 8.97
CA TYR A 129 -3.31 0.85 8.76
C TYR A 129 -4.37 1.27 9.77
N PHE A 130 -4.24 2.48 10.30
CA PHE A 130 -5.26 3.06 11.17
C PHE A 130 -6.36 3.73 10.35
N ILE A 131 -7.55 3.81 10.95
CA ILE A 131 -8.70 4.53 10.38
C ILE A 131 -8.49 6.02 10.68
N ILE A 132 -7.78 6.70 9.77
CA ILE A 132 -7.51 8.14 9.83
C ILE A 132 -7.83 8.79 8.48
N PRO A 133 -8.06 10.12 8.42
CA PRO A 133 -8.61 10.75 7.21
C PRO A 133 -7.77 10.58 5.94
N TYR A 134 -6.44 10.58 6.05
CA TYR A 134 -5.54 10.54 4.89
C TYR A 134 -4.67 9.28 4.83
N HIS A 135 -3.74 9.08 5.78
CA HIS A 135 -2.78 7.94 5.79
C HIS A 135 -3.44 6.61 6.21
N ASN A 136 -4.49 6.21 5.50
CA ASN A 136 -5.23 4.96 5.69
C ASN A 136 -4.90 3.95 4.56
N PHE A 137 -5.53 2.78 4.61
CA PHE A 137 -5.26 1.72 3.62
C PHE A 137 -5.64 2.13 2.18
N ALA A 138 -6.66 2.96 1.98
CA ALA A 138 -7.03 3.43 0.65
C ALA A 138 -5.93 4.32 0.05
N HIS A 139 -5.26 5.14 0.86
CA HIS A 139 -4.05 5.86 0.45
C HIS A 139 -2.91 4.90 0.08
N GLY A 140 -2.60 3.90 0.92
CA GLY A 140 -1.60 2.88 0.60
C GLY A 140 -1.87 2.16 -0.73
N PHE A 141 -3.13 1.80 -0.98
CA PHE A 141 -3.56 1.24 -2.26
C PHE A 141 -3.41 2.23 -3.42
N LEU A 142 -3.80 3.50 -3.24
CA LEU A 142 -3.64 4.53 -4.28
C LEU A 142 -2.18 4.66 -4.72
N VAL A 143 -1.24 4.69 -3.76
CA VAL A 143 0.20 4.74 -4.07
C VAL A 143 0.64 3.51 -4.85
N MET A 144 0.21 2.31 -4.44
CA MET A 144 0.50 1.07 -5.16
C MET A 144 -0.08 1.08 -6.57
N HIS A 145 -1.34 1.51 -6.74
CA HIS A 145 -2.02 1.57 -8.03
C HIS A 145 -1.34 2.55 -9.00
N LEU A 146 -0.91 3.72 -8.53
CA LEU A 146 -0.15 4.66 -9.36
C LEU A 146 1.24 4.12 -9.71
N THR A 147 1.90 3.47 -8.75
CA THR A 147 3.20 2.81 -8.96
C THR A 147 3.09 1.70 -10.02
N PHE A 148 1.94 1.04 -10.09
CA PHE A 148 1.60 0.06 -11.11
C PHE A 148 1.25 0.72 -12.45
N SER A 149 0.16 1.49 -12.51
CA SER A 149 -0.48 1.94 -13.76
C SER A 149 0.32 2.97 -14.55
N VAL A 150 1.06 3.87 -13.89
CA VAL A 150 1.81 4.94 -14.57
C VAL A 150 2.92 4.36 -15.48
N PRO A 151 3.78 3.45 -15.02
CA PRO A 151 4.74 2.77 -15.89
C PRO A 151 4.12 2.06 -17.09
N TYR A 152 2.95 1.42 -16.95
CA TYR A 152 2.28 0.74 -18.07
C TYR A 152 1.92 1.69 -19.21
N GLN A 153 1.64 2.96 -18.91
CA GLN A 153 1.40 3.97 -19.95
C GLN A 153 2.68 4.35 -20.71
N SER A 154 3.84 4.15 -20.09
CA SER A 154 5.15 4.40 -20.68
C SER A 154 5.84 3.06 -21.02
N GLN A 155 5.46 2.44 -22.14
CA GLN A 155 5.93 1.11 -22.59
C GLN A 155 7.45 0.88 -22.50
N GLN A 156 8.25 1.94 -22.61
CA GLN A 156 9.72 1.87 -22.54
C GLN A 156 10.25 1.62 -21.13
N PHE A 157 9.50 1.97 -20.08
CA PHE A 157 10.03 2.05 -18.72
C PHE A 157 10.06 0.69 -18.00
N MET A 158 9.02 -0.13 -18.19
CA MET A 158 8.90 -1.47 -17.58
C MET A 158 9.98 -2.46 -18.04
N GLN A 159 10.65 -2.18 -19.17
CA GLN A 159 11.72 -3.03 -19.69
C GLN A 159 13.04 -2.91 -18.92
N PHE A 160 13.21 -1.87 -18.09
CA PHE A 160 14.46 -1.58 -17.40
C PHE A 160 14.53 -2.02 -15.93
N ILE A 161 13.41 -2.49 -15.36
CA ILE A 161 13.35 -2.96 -13.98
C ILE A 161 13.10 -4.47 -13.99
N LYS A 162 13.86 -5.21 -13.18
CA LYS A 162 13.69 -6.65 -13.03
C LYS A 162 12.38 -6.98 -12.31
N ASP A 163 11.76 -8.09 -12.65
CA ASP A 163 10.47 -8.50 -12.10
C ASP A 163 10.44 -8.55 -10.55
N ASP A 164 11.55 -8.98 -9.94
CA ASP A 164 11.70 -9.02 -8.48
C ASP A 164 11.73 -7.63 -7.84
N GLU A 165 12.44 -6.69 -8.47
CA GLU A 165 12.50 -5.29 -8.06
C GLU A 165 11.15 -4.59 -8.26
N GLN A 166 10.42 -4.89 -9.34
CA GLN A 166 9.05 -4.40 -9.56
C GLN A 166 8.11 -4.89 -8.47
N PHE A 167 8.17 -6.19 -8.14
CA PHE A 167 7.36 -6.77 -7.08
C PHE A 167 7.62 -6.09 -5.73
N ILE A 168 8.90 -5.92 -5.36
CA ILE A 168 9.29 -5.25 -4.10
C ILE A 168 8.82 -3.80 -4.10
N THR A 169 8.84 -3.13 -5.24
CA THR A 169 8.38 -1.74 -5.37
C THR A 169 6.89 -1.62 -5.09
N LEU A 170 6.06 -2.50 -5.67
CA LEU A 170 4.62 -2.54 -5.40
C LEU A 170 4.33 -2.93 -3.94
N PHE A 171 5.10 -3.88 -3.40
CA PHE A 171 4.99 -4.30 -2.00
C PHE A 171 5.31 -3.15 -1.03
N ALA A 172 6.38 -2.40 -1.30
CA ALA A 172 6.75 -1.20 -0.55
C ALA A 172 5.69 -0.11 -0.67
N ALA A 173 5.15 0.14 -1.86
CA ALA A 173 4.10 1.14 -2.08
C ALA A 173 2.85 0.87 -1.23
N LEU A 174 2.38 -0.38 -1.21
CA LEU A 174 1.21 -0.78 -0.42
C LEU A 174 1.44 -0.69 1.10
N SER A 175 2.69 -0.79 1.56
CA SER A 175 3.04 -0.89 2.99
C SER A 175 3.88 0.29 3.50
N HIS A 176 3.96 1.40 2.77
CA HIS A 176 4.86 2.49 3.13
C HIS A 176 4.45 3.26 4.38
N ASP A 177 3.17 3.20 4.77
CA ASP A 177 2.56 4.02 5.84
C ASP A 177 1.97 3.17 7.00
N LEU A 178 2.49 1.96 7.22
CA LEU A 178 1.95 1.07 8.25
C LEU A 178 2.01 1.68 9.64
N GLY A 179 0.86 1.75 10.32
CA GLY A 179 0.76 2.29 11.68
C GLY A 179 0.92 3.80 11.78
N HIS A 180 0.72 4.53 10.69
CA HIS A 180 0.73 5.99 10.71
C HIS A 180 -0.39 6.53 11.63
N GLU A 181 -0.03 7.40 12.57
CA GLU A 181 -0.94 7.94 13.61
C GLU A 181 -1.60 9.27 13.22
N GLY A 182 -1.28 9.79 12.04
CA GLY A 182 -1.83 11.05 11.52
C GLY A 182 -1.02 12.29 11.90
N VAL A 183 0.17 12.10 12.48
CA VAL A 183 1.16 13.15 12.74
C VAL A 183 2.43 12.89 11.94
N ASN A 184 3.22 13.93 11.65
CA ASN A 184 4.39 13.84 10.77
C ASN A 184 5.73 13.80 11.55
N ASN A 185 6.83 13.65 10.82
CA ASN A 185 8.19 13.64 11.41
C ASN A 185 8.52 14.91 12.22
N SER A 186 7.99 16.08 11.83
CA SER A 186 8.20 17.34 12.57
C SER A 186 7.59 17.27 13.97
N TYR A 187 6.40 16.67 14.12
CA TYR A 187 5.78 16.42 15.42
C TYR A 187 6.68 15.54 16.31
N TYR A 188 7.11 14.39 15.78
CA TYR A 188 7.96 13.45 16.51
C TYR A 188 9.28 14.09 16.98
N ASN A 189 9.92 14.88 16.12
CA ASN A 189 11.19 15.55 16.41
C ASN A 189 11.01 16.70 17.39
N LYS A 190 9.97 17.53 17.22
CA LYS A 190 9.69 18.68 18.10
C LYS A 190 9.50 18.26 19.55
N PHE A 191 8.85 17.12 19.78
CA PHE A 191 8.55 16.62 21.12
C PHE A 191 9.54 15.56 21.62
N ASN A 192 10.66 15.32 20.92
CA ASN A 192 11.67 14.32 21.28
C ASN A 192 11.07 12.96 21.67
N LEU A 193 10.06 12.51 20.91
CA LEU A 193 9.39 11.25 21.19
C LEU A 193 10.35 10.07 20.98
N GLU A 194 10.06 8.93 21.61
CA GLU A 194 10.94 7.74 21.61
C GLU A 194 11.38 7.32 20.20
N LEU A 195 10.50 7.38 19.21
CA LEU A 195 10.84 7.08 17.82
C LEU A 195 11.84 8.08 17.22
N SER A 196 11.73 9.37 17.55
CA SER A 196 12.68 10.40 17.10
C SER A 196 14.06 10.15 17.69
N LEU A 197 14.13 9.83 18.98
CA LEU A 197 15.38 9.44 19.65
C LEU A 197 15.97 8.17 19.04
N LYS A 198 15.14 7.17 18.73
CA LYS A 198 15.57 5.90 18.14
C LYS A 198 16.18 6.07 16.74
N TYR A 199 15.60 6.93 15.90
CA TYR A 199 16.06 7.15 14.52
C TYR A 199 16.87 8.44 14.35
N MET A 200 17.25 9.09 15.44
CA MET A 200 18.02 10.35 15.46
C MET A 200 17.41 11.42 14.54
N GLY A 201 16.08 11.51 14.55
CA GLY A 201 15.32 12.47 13.73
C GLY A 201 15.28 12.21 12.21
N ASN A 202 15.97 11.17 11.71
CA ASN A 202 16.08 10.88 10.28
C ASN A 202 15.00 9.90 9.82
N ALA A 203 14.09 10.38 8.96
CA ALA A 203 13.01 9.56 8.36
C ALA A 203 12.31 8.67 9.42
N VAL A 204 11.88 9.30 10.52
CA VAL A 204 11.46 8.63 11.76
C VAL A 204 10.28 7.69 11.50
N LEU A 205 9.26 8.20 10.82
CA LEU A 205 8.06 7.45 10.49
C LEU A 205 8.32 6.40 9.42
N GLU A 206 9.09 6.72 8.39
CA GLU A 206 9.39 5.80 7.29
C GLU A 206 10.17 4.57 7.78
N ASN A 207 11.14 4.78 8.69
CA ASN A 207 11.83 3.69 9.37
C ASN A 207 10.88 2.88 10.29
N MET A 208 9.94 3.55 10.96
CA MET A 208 8.91 2.87 11.76
C MET A 208 8.00 1.99 10.88
N HIS A 209 7.50 2.50 9.76
CA HIS A 209 6.63 1.77 8.81
C HIS A 209 7.33 0.51 8.30
N ALA A 210 8.57 0.64 7.83
CA ALA A 210 9.37 -0.49 7.38
C ALA A 210 9.62 -1.51 8.51
N SER A 211 9.96 -1.03 9.71
CA SER A 211 10.13 -1.87 10.90
C SER A 211 8.85 -2.65 11.24
N LYS A 212 7.67 -2.02 11.09
CA LYS A 212 6.38 -2.66 11.35
C LYS A 212 6.11 -3.78 10.35
N MET A 213 6.42 -3.58 9.06
CA MET A 213 6.32 -4.63 8.05
C MET A 213 7.22 -5.83 8.39
N PHE A 214 8.49 -5.61 8.76
CA PHE A 214 9.37 -6.71 9.16
C PHE A 214 8.88 -7.45 10.41
N LYS A 215 8.28 -6.74 11.38
CA LYS A 215 7.67 -7.39 12.56
C LYS A 215 6.47 -8.26 12.19
N ILE A 216 5.66 -7.84 11.22
CA ILE A 216 4.53 -8.62 10.71
C ILE A 216 5.03 -9.91 10.05
N LEU A 217 6.03 -9.82 9.17
CA LEU A 217 6.62 -10.99 8.50
C LEU A 217 7.33 -11.93 9.49
N LYS A 218 8.09 -11.38 10.45
CA LYS A 218 8.77 -12.18 11.48
C LYS A 218 7.80 -12.99 12.35
N LYS A 219 6.58 -12.49 12.56
CA LYS A 219 5.53 -13.22 13.31
C LYS A 219 4.87 -14.33 12.49
N ASN A 220 4.99 -14.29 11.17
CA ASN A 220 4.39 -15.26 10.23
C ASN A 220 5.47 -15.72 9.23
N PRO A 221 6.47 -16.51 9.66
CA PRO A 221 7.63 -16.86 8.83
C PRO A 221 7.27 -17.54 7.50
N GLU A 222 6.15 -18.26 7.45
CA GLU A 222 5.61 -18.91 6.25
C GLU A 222 5.10 -17.93 5.18
N LEU A 223 4.98 -16.65 5.57
CA LEU A 223 4.59 -15.52 4.74
C LEU A 223 5.74 -14.52 4.53
N ASP A 224 6.96 -14.79 5.01
CA ASP A 224 8.10 -13.90 4.80
C ASP A 224 8.47 -13.85 3.32
N ILE A 225 7.92 -12.84 2.63
CA ILE A 225 8.04 -12.68 1.19
C ILE A 225 9.48 -12.50 0.73
N PHE A 226 10.36 -11.93 1.57
CA PHE A 226 11.76 -11.74 1.22
C PHE A 226 12.52 -13.07 1.22
N GLU A 227 12.25 -13.93 2.21
CA GLU A 227 12.81 -15.28 2.25
C GLU A 227 12.27 -16.13 1.09
N LEU A 228 10.95 -16.08 0.85
CA LEU A 228 10.31 -16.81 -0.24
C LEU A 228 10.85 -16.40 -1.62
N MET A 229 10.95 -15.10 -1.92
CA MET A 229 11.50 -14.58 -3.17
C MET A 229 12.99 -14.91 -3.35
N SER A 230 13.74 -14.97 -2.25
CA SER A 230 15.16 -15.29 -2.28
C SER A 230 15.45 -16.79 -2.44
N GLY A 231 14.46 -17.66 -2.21
CA GLY A 231 14.68 -19.10 -2.14
C GLY A 231 15.51 -19.50 -0.92
N GLY A 232 15.48 -18.71 0.16
CA GLY A 232 16.31 -18.90 1.36
C GLY A 232 17.75 -18.39 1.24
N ASP A 233 18.13 -17.75 0.12
CA ASP A 233 19.44 -17.10 0.00
C ASP A 233 19.48 -15.82 0.87
N VAL A 234 20.30 -15.87 1.92
CA VAL A 234 20.41 -14.79 2.91
C VAL A 234 20.92 -13.48 2.29
N GLN A 235 21.85 -13.52 1.34
CA GLN A 235 22.38 -12.30 0.72
C GLN A 235 21.33 -11.63 -0.18
N LYS A 236 20.62 -12.44 -0.96
CA LYS A 236 19.53 -12.00 -1.82
C LYS A 236 18.33 -11.49 -1.01
N SER A 237 17.94 -12.19 0.05
CA SER A 237 16.92 -11.74 1.01
C SER A 237 17.30 -10.38 1.61
N ASN A 238 18.55 -10.21 2.05
CA ASN A 238 19.04 -8.93 2.58
C ASN A 238 19.05 -7.82 1.52
N LYS A 239 19.39 -8.13 0.26
CA LYS A 239 19.28 -7.18 -0.85
C LYS A 239 17.84 -6.70 -1.01
N TYR A 240 16.86 -7.61 -0.98
CA TYR A 240 15.44 -7.28 -1.09
C TYR A 240 14.92 -6.45 0.08
N LYS A 241 15.30 -6.81 1.32
CA LYS A 241 14.95 -6.04 2.53
C LYS A 241 15.53 -4.62 2.46
N LYS A 242 16.77 -4.45 2.01
CA LYS A 242 17.40 -3.13 1.81
C LYS A 242 16.69 -2.32 0.73
N LEU A 243 16.35 -2.94 -0.40
CA LEU A 243 15.59 -2.28 -1.48
C LEU A 243 14.22 -1.80 -0.98
N PHE A 244 13.50 -2.66 -0.25
CA PHE A 244 12.22 -2.31 0.37
C PHE A 244 12.33 -1.08 1.27
N VAL A 245 13.28 -1.06 2.22
CA VAL A 245 13.49 0.10 3.12
C VAL A 245 13.83 1.36 2.32
N LYS A 246 14.71 1.26 1.31
CA LYS A 246 15.09 2.38 0.44
C LYS A 246 13.87 2.97 -0.27
N ILE A 247 12.96 2.13 -0.75
CA ILE A 247 11.73 2.58 -1.43
C ILE A 247 10.77 3.23 -0.44
N VAL A 248 10.51 2.62 0.73
CA VAL A 248 9.64 3.21 1.77
C VAL A 248 10.11 4.61 2.16
N ILE A 249 11.41 4.79 2.42
CA ILE A 249 11.99 6.10 2.75
C ILE A 249 11.85 7.09 1.58
N LYS A 250 12.02 6.63 0.33
CA LYS A 250 11.94 7.50 -0.85
C LYS A 250 10.50 7.89 -1.20
N LEU A 251 9.51 7.03 -1.00
CA LEU A 251 8.12 7.28 -1.38
C LEU A 251 7.53 8.55 -0.74
N TYR A 252 7.99 8.91 0.47
CA TYR A 252 7.68 10.19 1.11
C TYR A 252 8.00 11.41 0.22
N ASN A 253 9.15 11.39 -0.47
CA ASN A 253 9.59 12.49 -1.32
C ASN A 253 8.89 12.51 -2.68
N ILE A 254 8.45 11.36 -3.18
CA ILE A 254 7.85 11.25 -4.52
C ILE A 254 6.40 11.74 -4.55
N PHE A 255 5.63 11.60 -3.47
CA PHE A 255 4.24 12.09 -3.46
C PHE A 255 4.14 13.62 -3.45
N LEU A 256 5.10 14.32 -2.84
CA LEU A 256 5.25 15.77 -2.98
C LEU A 256 5.46 16.18 -4.45
N LEU A 257 6.10 15.36 -5.29
CA LEU A 257 6.26 15.66 -6.71
C LEU A 257 4.97 15.44 -7.53
N PHE A 258 4.16 14.45 -7.18
CA PHE A 258 2.87 14.18 -7.85
C PHE A 258 1.79 15.22 -7.49
N TYR A 259 1.76 15.71 -6.25
CA TYR A 259 0.78 16.70 -5.80
C TYR A 259 1.05 18.13 -6.31
N PHE A 260 2.31 18.47 -6.61
CA PHE A 260 2.70 19.83 -7.02
C PHE A 260 2.92 20.04 -8.53
N LYS A 261 3.03 18.98 -9.34
CA LYS A 261 3.19 19.12 -10.79
C LYS A 261 2.13 18.33 -11.54
N ASN A 262 1.13 19.06 -12.07
CA ASN A 262 0.20 18.59 -13.09
C ASN A 262 0.91 17.63 -14.06
N TYR A 263 0.62 16.33 -13.94
CA TYR A 263 0.95 15.27 -14.89
C TYR A 263 2.31 15.38 -15.61
N VAL A 264 3.40 15.66 -14.88
CA VAL A 264 4.75 15.37 -15.38
C VAL A 264 5.27 14.16 -14.64
N ILE A 265 5.04 12.99 -15.24
CA ILE A 265 5.51 11.67 -14.80
C ILE A 265 7.03 11.76 -14.63
N ASN A 266 7.48 11.80 -13.38
CA ASN A 266 8.88 12.04 -13.10
C ASN A 266 9.63 10.70 -13.08
N ILE A 267 10.17 10.39 -14.24
CA ILE A 267 11.21 9.42 -14.58
C ILE A 267 12.31 9.29 -13.48
N GLN A 268 12.50 10.30 -12.61
CA GLN A 268 13.39 10.28 -11.44
C GLN A 268 13.10 9.19 -10.39
N PHE A 269 11.85 8.81 -10.09
CA PHE A 269 11.55 7.76 -9.08
C PHE A 269 12.25 6.44 -9.42
N PHE A 270 12.28 6.13 -10.71
CA PHE A 270 12.79 4.87 -11.16
C PHE A 270 14.29 4.91 -11.53
N TYR A 271 14.84 6.07 -11.95
CA TYR A 271 16.30 6.25 -11.95
C TYR A 271 16.89 6.07 -10.55
N LEU A 272 16.16 6.49 -9.50
CA LEU A 272 16.54 6.28 -8.10
C LEU A 272 16.51 4.81 -7.63
N ILE A 273 15.79 3.93 -8.35
CA ILE A 273 15.82 2.47 -8.20
C ILE A 273 17.03 1.89 -8.96
N LYS A 274 17.32 2.41 -10.17
CA LYS A 274 18.43 1.95 -11.02
C LYS A 274 19.83 2.35 -10.50
N ASP A 275 19.96 3.49 -9.81
CA ASP A 275 21.17 3.91 -9.07
C ASP A 275 21.38 3.10 -7.75
N SER A 276 21.18 1.78 -7.81
CA SER A 276 21.39 0.84 -6.70
C SER A 276 22.58 -0.08 -6.90
N SER A 277 23.42 0.18 -7.91
CA SER A 277 24.71 -0.48 -8.07
C SER A 277 25.79 0.20 -7.23
N TYR A 278 25.81 -0.06 -5.91
CA TYR A 278 26.99 -0.01 -5.04
C TYR A 278 26.77 -0.91 -3.80
#